data_AF-A0ABD6CYV3-F1
#
_entry.id   AF-A0ABD6CYV3-F1
#
_cell.length_a   1.000
_cell.length_b   1.000
_cell.length_c   1.000
_cell.angle_alpha   90.00
_cell.angle_beta   90.00
_cell.angle_gamma   90.00
#
_symmetry.space_group_name_H-M   'P 1'
#
loop_
_entity.id
_entity.type
_entity.pdbx_description
1 polymer ?
#
loop_
_entity_poly.entity_id
_entity_poly.type
_entity_poly.pdbx_seq_one_letter_code
_entity_poly.pdbx_strand_id
1 'polypeptide(L)'
;MSTPPICQATARPEDRSITAEASDDAPADAAALDRRLRERGVAVADRELATALGRLDDLSPAQRQVVATMAGRIAAGVLAPARAAVDCEGGDRVDGSVSPETVRRLFLPDEDVRDGA
;
A
#
# COMPACT_ATOMS: atom_id res chain seq x y z
N MET A 1 -41.21 51.63 -4.51
CA MET A 1 -40.74 50.64 -3.52
C MET A 1 -41.06 49.27 -4.09
N SER A 2 -40.03 48.49 -4.45
CA SER A 2 -40.14 47.28 -5.26
C SER A 2 -39.77 46.08 -4.42
N THR A 3 -40.71 45.16 -4.20
CA THR A 3 -40.50 43.88 -3.51
C THR A 3 -39.88 42.89 -4.50
N PRO A 4 -38.80 42.17 -4.20
CA PRO A 4 -38.35 41.08 -5.06
C PRO A 4 -39.19 39.81 -4.79
N PRO A 5 -39.48 38.98 -5.81
CA PRO A 5 -40.14 37.70 -5.64
C PRO A 5 -39.14 36.64 -5.12
N ILE A 6 -39.61 35.80 -4.20
CA ILE A 6 -38.90 34.60 -3.73
C ILE A 6 -38.95 33.56 -4.86
N CYS A 7 -37.81 33.24 -5.46
CA CYS A 7 -37.67 32.17 -6.43
C CYS A 7 -37.83 30.81 -5.72
N GLN A 8 -39.05 30.29 -5.65
CA GLN A 8 -39.31 28.89 -5.33
C GLN A 8 -39.02 28.04 -6.58
N ALA A 9 -37.79 27.55 -6.67
CA ALA A 9 -37.42 26.54 -7.65
C ALA A 9 -37.94 25.17 -7.16
N THR A 10 -39.06 24.75 -7.72
CA THR A 10 -39.52 23.36 -7.68
C THR A 10 -38.70 22.53 -8.65
N ALA A 11 -37.82 21.66 -8.14
CA ALA A 11 -37.21 20.59 -8.94
C ALA A 11 -36.98 19.34 -8.08
N ARG A 12 -37.57 18.24 -8.56
CA ARG A 12 -37.55 16.85 -8.12
C ARG A 12 -36.25 16.38 -7.44
N PRO A 13 -36.33 15.53 -6.40
CA PRO A 13 -35.30 14.52 -6.17
C PRO A 13 -35.71 13.25 -6.93
N GLU A 14 -35.33 13.17 -8.20
CA GLU A 14 -35.00 11.89 -8.81
C GLU A 14 -33.53 11.98 -9.14
N ASP A 15 -32.66 11.60 -8.19
CA ASP A 15 -31.32 11.20 -8.58
C ASP A 15 -30.74 10.20 -7.59
N ARG A 16 -30.60 8.98 -8.12
CA ARG A 16 -29.65 7.94 -7.75
C ARG A 16 -29.57 7.62 -6.27
N SER A 17 -30.39 6.64 -5.90
CA SER A 17 -29.99 5.60 -4.97
C SER A 17 -28.67 5.00 -5.48
N ILE A 18 -27.55 5.59 -5.06
CA ILE A 18 -26.25 4.95 -5.09
C ILE A 18 -26.41 3.82 -4.08
N THR A 19 -26.70 2.62 -4.58
CA THR A 19 -26.52 1.39 -3.82
C THR A 19 -25.04 1.36 -3.48
N ALA A 20 -24.72 1.84 -2.28
CA ALA A 20 -23.46 1.57 -1.61
C ALA A 20 -23.49 0.08 -1.23
N GLU A 21 -23.36 -0.77 -2.24
CA GLU A 21 -22.78 -2.09 -2.08
C GLU A 21 -21.30 -1.82 -1.76
N ALA A 22 -21.04 -1.41 -0.51
CA ALA A 22 -19.69 -1.46 0.04
C ALA A 22 -19.29 -2.92 -0.08
N SER A 23 -18.41 -3.18 -1.04
CA SER A 23 -17.94 -4.51 -1.42
C SER A 23 -17.48 -5.26 -0.17
N ASP A 24 -18.25 -6.28 0.23
CA ASP A 24 -17.99 -7.14 1.40
C ASP A 24 -16.60 -7.85 1.30
N ASP A 25 -16.00 -7.83 0.10
CA ASP A 25 -14.68 -8.39 -0.20
C ASP A 25 -13.49 -7.43 -0.01
N ALA A 26 -13.71 -6.11 0.12
CA ALA A 26 -12.62 -5.13 0.28
C ALA A 26 -11.69 -5.40 1.48
N PRO A 27 -12.17 -5.73 2.70
CA PRO A 27 -11.28 -6.01 3.82
C PRO A 27 -10.47 -7.30 3.63
N ALA A 28 -11.01 -8.30 2.92
CA ALA A 28 -10.30 -9.53 2.61
C ALA A 28 -9.19 -9.31 1.57
N ASP A 29 -9.45 -8.46 0.58
CA ASP A 29 -8.51 -8.08 -0.47
C ASP A 29 -7.35 -7.21 0.08
N ALA A 30 -7.65 -6.26 0.97
CA ALA A 30 -6.65 -5.45 1.66
C ALA A 30 -5.70 -6.30 2.54
N ALA A 31 -6.24 -7.22 3.34
CA ALA A 31 -5.43 -8.12 4.17
C ALA A 31 -4.56 -9.07 3.32
N ALA A 32 -5.08 -9.55 2.18
CA ALA A 32 -4.32 -10.37 1.25
C ALA A 32 -3.17 -9.58 0.59
N LEU A 33 -3.42 -8.32 0.22
CA LEU A 33 -2.43 -7.42 -0.34
C LEU A 33 -1.33 -7.10 0.68
N ASP A 34 -1.67 -6.73 1.92
CA ASP A 34 -0.71 -6.50 2.99
C ASP A 34 0.16 -7.74 3.26
N ARG A 35 -0.43 -8.94 3.29
CA ARG A 35 0.32 -10.19 3.42
C ARG A 35 1.33 -10.37 2.28
N ARG A 36 0.90 -10.20 1.02
CA ARG A 36 1.77 -10.34 -0.15
C ARG A 36 2.92 -9.33 -0.14
N LEU A 37 2.66 -8.08 0.27
CA LEU A 37 3.69 -7.05 0.42
C LEU A 37 4.75 -7.48 1.45
N ARG A 38 4.32 -7.98 2.62
CA ARG A 38 5.24 -8.47 3.65
C ARG A 38 6.09 -9.63 3.14
N GLU A 39 5.47 -10.63 2.51
CA GLU A 39 6.18 -11.81 1.98
C GLU A 39 7.22 -11.42 0.93
N ARG A 40 6.86 -10.57 -0.04
CA ARG A 40 7.81 -10.03 -1.04
C ARG A 40 8.92 -9.22 -0.37
N GLY A 41 8.60 -8.39 0.61
CA GLY A 41 9.57 -7.61 1.38
C GLY A 41 10.61 -8.47 2.07
N VAL A 42 10.16 -9.54 2.75
CA VAL A 42 11.05 -10.52 3.41
C VAL A 42 11.93 -11.23 2.38
N ALA A 43 11.34 -11.71 1.28
CA ALA A 43 12.09 -12.42 0.25
C ALA A 43 13.21 -11.56 -0.36
N VAL A 44 12.93 -10.28 -0.65
CA VAL A 44 13.95 -9.34 -1.14
C VAL A 44 14.99 -9.07 -0.06
N ALA A 45 14.57 -8.82 1.19
CA ALA A 45 15.49 -8.57 2.29
C ALA A 45 16.47 -9.73 2.50
N ASP A 46 15.99 -10.97 2.44
CA ASP A 46 16.80 -12.17 2.59
C ASP A 46 17.78 -12.35 1.42
N ARG A 47 17.32 -12.12 0.18
CA ARG A 47 18.16 -12.18 -1.02
C ARG A 47 19.30 -11.15 -0.98
N GLU A 48 18.96 -9.91 -0.65
CA GLU A 48 19.95 -8.83 -0.57
C GLU A 48 20.89 -9.01 0.63
N LEU A 49 20.37 -9.52 1.77
CA LEU A 49 21.19 -9.88 2.92
C LEU A 49 22.20 -10.98 2.57
N ALA A 50 21.76 -12.04 1.88
CA ALA A 50 22.65 -13.12 1.43
C ALA A 50 23.75 -12.58 0.51
N THR A 51 23.38 -11.70 -0.43
CA THR A 51 24.33 -11.03 -1.33
C THR A 51 25.33 -10.16 -0.57
N ALA A 52 24.86 -9.35 0.39
CA ALA A 52 25.70 -8.49 1.21
C ALA A 52 26.66 -9.30 2.08
N LEU A 53 26.17 -10.34 2.76
CA LEU A 53 27.00 -11.22 3.59
C LEU A 53 28.01 -12.02 2.76
N GLY A 54 27.72 -12.29 1.48
CA GLY A 54 28.68 -12.88 0.55
C GLY A 54 29.80 -11.92 0.09
N ARG A 55 29.67 -10.61 0.37
CA ARG A 55 30.66 -9.57 0.01
C ARG A 55 31.35 -8.94 1.22
N LEU A 56 30.79 -9.12 2.41
CA LEU A 56 31.33 -8.59 3.65
C LEU A 56 32.14 -9.68 4.36
N ASP A 57 33.45 -9.65 4.13
CA ASP A 57 34.39 -10.53 4.81
C ASP A 57 34.59 -10.13 6.28
N ASP A 58 35.11 -11.04 7.10
CA ASP A 58 35.53 -10.83 8.49
C ASP A 58 34.45 -10.34 9.49
N LEU A 59 33.17 -10.44 9.14
CA LEU A 59 32.10 -10.17 10.10
C LEU A 59 31.99 -11.27 11.15
N SER A 60 32.12 -10.87 12.42
CA SER A 60 31.78 -11.71 13.56
C SER A 60 30.30 -12.12 13.54
N PRO A 61 29.91 -13.21 14.22
CA PRO A 61 28.51 -13.63 14.32
C PRO A 61 27.58 -12.52 14.84
N ALA A 62 28.04 -11.71 15.79
CA ALA A 62 27.28 -10.57 16.32
C ALA A 62 27.04 -9.49 15.26
N GLN A 63 28.06 -9.15 14.47
CA GLN A 63 27.91 -8.18 13.38
C GLN A 63 26.99 -8.71 12.27
N ARG A 64 27.06 -10.01 11.94
CA ARG A 64 26.13 -10.64 10.99
C ARG A 64 24.68 -10.51 11.46
N GLN A 65 24.42 -10.71 12.75
CA GLN A 65 23.08 -10.52 13.33
C GLN A 65 22.61 -9.07 13.25
N VAL A 66 23.51 -8.10 13.46
CA VAL A 66 23.19 -6.67 13.30
C VAL A 66 22.80 -6.37 11.85
N VAL A 67 23.58 -6.83 10.87
CA VAL A 67 23.29 -6.63 9.44
C VAL A 67 21.95 -7.27 9.06
N ALA A 68 21.67 -8.49 9.54
CA ALA A 68 20.38 -9.14 9.32
C ALA A 68 19.21 -8.32 9.90
N THR A 69 19.38 -7.78 11.10
CA THR A 69 18.37 -6.92 11.74
C THR A 69 18.17 -5.62 10.95
N MET A 70 19.24 -5.04 10.41
CA MET A 70 19.17 -3.85 9.55
C MET A 70 18.39 -4.14 8.27
N ALA A 71 18.67 -5.26 7.59
CA ALA A 71 17.95 -5.65 6.38
C ALA A 71 16.44 -5.75 6.61
N GLY A 72 16.03 -6.42 7.70
CA GLY A 72 14.62 -6.51 8.08
C GLY A 72 13.98 -5.15 8.38
N ARG A 73 14.69 -4.25 9.08
CA ARG A 73 14.21 -2.88 9.37
C ARG A 73 14.06 -2.03 8.11
N ILE A 74 15.00 -2.13 7.19
CA ILE A 74 14.96 -1.40 5.92
C ILE A 74 13.75 -1.87 5.11
N ALA A 75 13.57 -3.18 4.94
CA ALA A 75 12.42 -3.72 4.21
C ALA A 75 11.08 -3.30 4.83
N ALA A 76 10.98 -3.37 6.17
CA ALA A 76 9.79 -2.91 6.89
C ALA A 76 9.53 -1.40 6.70
N GLY A 77 10.59 -0.57 6.76
CA GLY A 77 10.49 0.87 6.58
C GLY A 77 10.09 1.28 5.15
N VAL A 78 10.65 0.61 4.14
CA VAL A 78 10.31 0.85 2.72
C VAL A 78 8.87 0.48 2.42
N LEU A 79 8.37 -0.61 3.02
CA LEU A 79 6.99 -1.06 2.81
C LEU A 79 5.95 -0.36 3.68
N ALA A 80 6.36 0.37 4.73
CA ALA A 80 5.43 1.00 5.66
C ALA A 80 4.42 1.95 4.97
N PRO A 81 4.80 2.82 4.02
CA PRO A 81 3.84 3.68 3.31
C PRO A 81 2.85 2.88 2.45
N ALA A 82 3.33 1.83 1.77
CA ALA A 82 2.48 0.97 0.95
C ALA A 82 1.47 0.20 1.80
N ARG A 83 1.85 -0.25 2.99
CA ARG A 83 0.96 -0.94 3.93
C ARG A 83 -0.07 0.01 4.54
N ALA A 84 0.34 1.22 4.93
CA ALA A 84 -0.58 2.25 5.42
C ALA A 84 -1.64 2.64 4.37
N ALA A 85 -1.25 2.70 3.09
CA ALA A 85 -2.18 2.95 1.99
C ALA A 85 -3.27 1.87 1.84
N VAL A 86 -2.94 0.61 2.13
CA VAL A 86 -3.86 -0.53 2.06
C VAL A 86 -4.85 -0.53 3.23
N ASP A 87 -4.44 -0.06 4.40
CA ASP A 87 -5.30 0.04 5.59
C ASP A 87 -6.35 1.17 5.48
N CYS A 88 -6.14 2.17 4.60
CA CYS A 88 -6.99 3.36 4.47
C CYS A 88 -8.20 3.22 3.53
N GLU A 89 -8.55 2.02 3.02
CA GLU A 89 -9.71 1.86 2.12
C GLU A 89 -11.07 2.25 2.75
N GLY A 90 -11.14 2.44 4.08
CA GLY A 90 -12.40 2.71 4.80
C GLY A 90 -12.69 4.15 5.23
N GLY A 91 -11.81 5.13 4.99
CA GLY A 91 -12.04 6.48 5.54
C GLY A 91 -11.22 7.58 4.87
N ASP A 92 -11.93 8.63 4.46
CA ASP A 92 -11.48 9.95 4.03
C ASP A 92 -10.08 9.98 3.38
N ARG A 93 -10.03 10.00 2.04
CA ARG A 93 -8.78 10.12 1.28
C ARG A 93 -8.09 11.43 1.66
N VAL A 94 -7.15 11.35 2.61
CA VAL A 94 -6.22 12.43 2.90
C VAL A 94 -5.42 12.68 1.62
N ASP A 95 -5.41 13.93 1.17
CA ASP A 95 -4.72 14.37 -0.04
C ASP A 95 -3.23 13.98 0.03
N GLY A 96 -2.79 13.13 -0.90
CA GLY A 96 -1.44 12.51 -0.89
C GLY A 96 -1.38 11.01 -0.56
N SER A 97 -2.50 10.36 -0.23
CA SER A 97 -2.58 8.91 -0.06
C SER A 97 -2.32 8.16 -1.37
N VAL A 98 -1.36 7.24 -1.38
CA VAL A 98 -1.11 6.33 -2.53
C VAL A 98 -2.28 5.36 -2.62
N SER A 99 -2.94 5.26 -3.77
CA SER A 99 -4.05 4.32 -3.92
C SER A 99 -3.59 2.86 -3.81
N PRO A 100 -4.41 1.94 -3.26
CA PRO A 100 -4.11 0.50 -3.23
C PRO A 100 -3.85 -0.09 -4.62
N GLU A 101 -4.50 0.43 -5.66
CA GLU A 101 -4.25 0.06 -7.06
C GLU A 101 -2.82 0.45 -7.51
N THR A 102 -2.35 1.64 -7.12
CA THR A 102 -0.96 2.06 -7.35
C THR A 102 0.01 1.14 -6.60
N VAL A 103 -0.31 0.73 -5.37
CA VAL A 103 0.50 -0.22 -4.59
C VAL A 103 0.58 -1.58 -5.30
N ARG A 104 -0.54 -2.11 -5.79
CA ARG A 104 -0.57 -3.35 -6.59
C ARG A 104 0.34 -3.25 -7.80
N ARG A 105 0.19 -2.20 -8.60
CA ARG A 105 0.99 -2.01 -9.82
C ARG A 105 2.49 -1.91 -9.53
N LEU A 106 2.89 -1.26 -8.43
CA LEU A 106 4.31 -1.04 -8.11
C LEU A 106 4.98 -2.27 -7.47
N PHE A 107 4.27 -2.98 -6.58
CA PHE A 107 4.87 -4.03 -5.75
C PHE A 107 4.45 -5.45 -6.11
N LEU A 108 3.37 -5.60 -6.88
CA LEU A 108 2.85 -6.88 -7.36
C LEU A 108 2.57 -6.79 -8.88
N PRO A 109 3.57 -6.46 -9.70
CA PRO A 109 3.39 -6.38 -11.14
C PRO A 109 2.93 -7.75 -11.69
N ASP A 110 2.09 -7.72 -12.73
CA ASP A 110 1.59 -8.93 -13.40
C ASP A 110 2.72 -9.72 -14.08
N GLU A 111 3.85 -9.07 -14.35
CA GLU A 111 5.07 -9.69 -14.87
C GLU A 111 6.19 -9.65 -13.83
N ASP A 112 6.85 -10.80 -13.61
CA ASP A 112 8.05 -10.85 -12.78
C ASP A 112 9.17 -10.04 -13.44
N VAL A 113 9.60 -8.96 -12.77
CA VAL A 113 10.81 -8.22 -13.15
C VAL A 113 11.98 -9.18 -13.05
N ARG A 114 12.54 -9.56 -14.20
CA ARG A 114 13.73 -10.41 -14.26
C ARG A 114 14.91 -9.67 -13.64
N ASP A 115 15.54 -10.28 -12.65
CA ASP A 115 16.81 -9.78 -12.13
C ASP A 115 17.81 -9.76 -13.31
N GLY A 116 18.34 -8.58 -13.64
CA GLY A 116 19.31 -8.40 -14.71
C GLY A 116 20.55 -9.25 -14.45
N ALA A 117 20.91 -10.07 -15.43
CA ALA A 117 22.10 -10.94 -15.43
C ALA A 117 23.41 -10.15 -15.36
#